data_AF-A0A0Q4K9V5-F1
#
_entry.id   AF-A0A0Q4K9V5-F1
#
_cell.length_a   1.000
_cell.length_b   1.000
_cell.length_c   1.000
_cell.angle_alpha   90.00
_cell.angle_beta   90.00
_cell.angle_gamma   90.00
#
_symmetry.space_group_name_H-M   'P 1'
#
loop_
_entity.id
_entity.type
_entity.pdbx_description
1 polymer ?
#
loop_
_entity_poly.entity_id
_entity_poly.type
_entity_poly.pdbx_seq_one_letter_code
_entity_poly.pdbx_strand_id
1 'polypeptide(L)'
;MIERFTVALLAFALSASAGCSAEPRQSTAEPQRTMQDVRSGHIAANLPSDAEFMVLLRRDVKAYLGTNQLLAKRVAIELLRRGPTQSGVSYPKYYAWVRAEDDTGNRVEGAMRIVAIEGTRFEVSDFTPAAMVRSDPASLASIYPALLIPAIRQHAGVE
;
A
#
# COMPACT_ATOMS: atom_id res chain seq x y z
N MET A 1 59.34 -0.60 -12.03
CA MET A 1 60.40 -0.46 -13.06
C MET A 1 59.67 0.01 -14.32
N ILE A 2 59.68 1.33 -14.59
CA ILE A 2 60.21 1.96 -15.85
C ILE A 2 59.10 1.95 -16.94
N GLU A 3 58.50 3.03 -17.49
CA GLU A 3 58.80 4.47 -17.74
C GLU A 3 57.46 5.26 -17.78
N ARG A 4 57.28 6.55 -17.43
CA ARG A 4 57.95 7.81 -17.80
C ARG A 4 57.99 8.11 -19.31
N PHE A 5 56.98 8.83 -19.81
CA PHE A 5 57.19 9.77 -20.92
C PHE A 5 56.67 11.16 -20.54
N THR A 6 57.54 12.13 -20.77
CA THR A 6 57.42 13.56 -20.51
C THR A 6 57.55 14.29 -21.85
N VAL A 7 57.17 15.58 -21.86
CA VAL A 7 57.46 16.61 -22.88
C VAL A 7 56.42 16.64 -24.03
N ALA A 8 55.84 17.75 -24.50
CA ALA A 8 56.27 19.16 -24.47
C ALA A 8 55.09 20.14 -24.50
N LEU A 9 55.38 21.29 -23.90
CA LEU A 9 54.81 22.62 -24.02
C LEU A 9 54.75 23.11 -25.49
N LEU A 10 53.68 23.79 -25.91
CA LEU A 10 53.79 25.05 -26.69
C LEU A 10 52.46 25.80 -26.80
N ALA A 11 52.62 27.10 -27.07
CA ALA A 11 51.84 28.22 -26.61
C ALA A 11 50.94 28.86 -27.69
N PHE A 12 50.02 29.70 -27.19
CA PHE A 12 49.45 30.93 -27.78
C PHE A 12 48.50 30.82 -28.99
N ALA A 13 47.28 31.33 -28.82
CA ALA A 13 46.78 32.52 -29.53
C ALA A 13 45.49 33.05 -28.90
N LEU A 14 45.48 34.36 -28.62
CA LEU A 14 44.28 35.17 -28.38
C LEU A 14 43.45 35.25 -29.67
N SER A 15 42.13 35.13 -29.55
CA SER A 15 41.18 35.84 -30.41
C SER A 15 39.91 36.16 -29.64
N ALA A 16 39.64 37.45 -29.49
CA ALA A 16 38.37 37.99 -29.05
C ALA A 16 37.40 38.05 -30.24
N SER A 17 36.14 37.72 -30.03
CA SER A 17 35.04 38.24 -30.84
C SER A 17 33.72 38.19 -30.06
N ALA A 18 33.03 39.30 -30.12
CA ALA A 18 31.81 39.64 -29.40
C ALA A 18 30.59 38.83 -29.84
N GLY A 19 29.62 38.74 -28.92
CA GLY A 19 28.21 38.93 -29.21
C GLY A 19 27.47 37.81 -29.94
N CYS A 20 26.70 37.02 -29.20
CA CYS A 20 25.27 36.89 -29.48
C CYS A 20 24.59 36.26 -28.25
N SER A 21 23.70 37.02 -27.62
CA SER A 21 22.78 36.52 -26.61
C SER A 21 21.95 35.39 -27.20
N ALA A 22 22.08 34.19 -26.64
CA ALA A 22 21.08 33.15 -26.77
C ALA A 22 20.46 32.97 -25.38
N GLU A 23 19.22 33.45 -25.25
CA GLU A 23 18.37 33.24 -24.09
C GLU A 23 18.34 31.77 -23.67
N PRO A 24 18.34 31.45 -22.37
CA PRO A 24 17.92 30.13 -21.94
C PRO A 24 16.45 29.97 -22.31
N ARG A 25 16.17 29.13 -23.32
CA ARG A 25 14.83 28.58 -23.53
C ARG A 25 14.45 27.87 -22.24
N GLN A 26 13.67 28.54 -21.40
CA GLN A 26 12.94 27.89 -20.32
C GLN A 26 12.03 26.86 -20.98
N SER A 27 12.44 25.60 -20.92
CA SER A 27 11.61 24.46 -21.23
C SER A 27 10.49 24.45 -20.19
N THR A 28 9.32 24.96 -20.56
CA THR A 28 8.08 24.88 -19.79
C THR A 28 7.53 23.45 -19.87
N ALA A 29 8.24 22.52 -19.24
CA ALA A 29 7.83 21.14 -19.13
C ALA A 29 7.27 20.83 -17.73
N GLU A 30 6.22 21.52 -17.27
CA GLU A 30 5.44 21.04 -16.11
C GLU A 30 3.94 21.39 -16.23
N PRO A 31 3.09 20.39 -16.52
CA PRO A 31 1.82 20.29 -15.78
C PRO A 31 1.50 18.85 -15.31
N GLN A 32 2.47 17.94 -15.24
CA GLN A 32 2.22 16.54 -14.85
C GLN A 32 2.54 16.22 -13.37
N ARG A 33 3.23 17.10 -12.63
CA ARG A 33 3.54 16.87 -11.20
C ARG A 33 2.35 17.11 -10.26
N THR A 34 1.46 18.05 -10.60
CA THR A 34 0.33 18.44 -9.74
C THR A 34 -0.71 17.33 -9.51
N MET A 35 -0.89 16.37 -10.43
CA MET A 35 -1.89 15.30 -10.25
C MET A 35 -1.42 14.14 -9.36
N GLN A 36 -0.11 13.85 -9.31
CA GLN A 36 0.43 12.77 -8.48
C GLN A 36 0.53 13.18 -7.01
N ASP A 37 0.88 14.45 -6.74
CA ASP A 37 0.98 14.98 -5.38
C ASP A 37 -0.39 15.06 -4.69
N VAL A 38 -1.44 15.47 -5.43
CA VAL A 38 -2.82 15.49 -4.91
C VAL A 38 -3.29 14.09 -4.53
N ARG A 39 -3.06 13.08 -5.39
CA ARG A 39 -3.44 11.68 -5.07
C ARG A 39 -2.69 11.12 -3.87
N SER A 40 -1.42 11.47 -3.71
CA SER A 40 -0.61 11.05 -2.56
C SER A 40 -1.10 11.69 -1.25
N GLY A 41 -1.53 12.95 -1.30
CA GLY A 41 -2.09 13.68 -0.16
C GLY A 41 -3.41 13.08 0.36
N HIS A 42 -4.31 12.64 -0.51
CA HIS A 42 -5.58 12.04 -0.10
C HIS A 42 -5.43 10.68 0.59
N ILE A 43 -4.42 9.89 0.21
CA ILE A 43 -4.10 8.65 0.91
C ILE A 43 -3.57 8.98 2.30
N ALA A 44 -2.54 9.82 2.39
CA ALA A 44 -1.89 10.16 3.65
C ALA A 44 -2.86 10.73 4.70
N ALA A 45 -3.81 11.57 4.29
CA ALA A 45 -4.80 12.16 5.20
C ALA A 45 -5.79 11.14 5.80
N ASN A 46 -5.93 9.95 5.19
CA ASN A 46 -6.84 8.91 5.65
C ASN A 46 -6.14 7.75 6.35
N LEU A 47 -4.81 7.80 6.48
CA LEU A 47 -4.05 6.76 7.17
C LEU A 47 -3.65 7.23 8.57
N PRO A 48 -3.80 6.36 9.58
CA PRO A 48 -3.19 6.63 10.87
C PRO A 48 -1.66 6.61 10.76
N SER A 49 -0.99 7.14 11.77
CA SER A 49 0.47 6.97 11.90
C SER A 49 0.83 5.48 11.99
N ASP A 50 2.05 5.12 11.59
CA ASP A 50 2.53 3.73 11.66
C ASP A 50 2.44 3.15 13.09
N ALA A 51 2.67 3.99 14.10
CA ALA A 51 2.58 3.61 15.51
C ALA A 51 1.14 3.28 15.95
N GLU A 52 0.15 3.96 15.38
CA GLU A 52 -1.26 3.79 15.72
C GLU A 52 -1.97 2.77 14.81
N PHE A 53 -1.43 2.50 13.62
CA PHE A 53 -2.05 1.68 12.60
C PHE A 53 -2.54 0.33 13.13
N MET A 54 -1.63 -0.47 13.72
CA MET A 54 -1.99 -1.80 14.22
C MET A 54 -2.89 -1.75 15.47
N VAL A 55 -2.81 -0.68 16.25
CA VAL A 55 -3.65 -0.48 17.45
C VAL A 55 -5.09 -0.26 17.03
N LEU A 56 -5.31 0.69 16.11
CA LEU A 56 -6.64 1.03 15.59
C LEU A 56 -7.22 -0.13 14.76
N LEU A 57 -6.41 -0.75 13.89
CA LEU A 57 -6.85 -1.88 13.08
C LEU A 57 -7.32 -3.05 13.96
N ARG A 58 -6.57 -3.38 15.02
CA ARG A 58 -6.95 -4.46 15.94
C ARG A 58 -8.21 -4.11 16.73
N ARG A 59 -8.34 -2.86 17.20
CA ARG A 59 -9.54 -2.38 17.89
C ARG A 59 -10.78 -2.59 17.03
N ASP A 60 -10.72 -2.14 15.78
CA ASP A 60 -11.89 -2.11 14.90
C ASP A 60 -12.24 -3.49 14.33
N VAL A 61 -11.25 -4.32 14.00
CA VAL A 61 -11.49 -5.73 13.64
C VAL A 61 -12.12 -6.50 14.81
N LYS A 62 -11.62 -6.29 16.04
CA LYS A 62 -12.19 -6.93 17.23
C LYS A 62 -13.63 -6.45 17.48
N ALA A 63 -13.91 -5.17 17.30
CA ALA A 63 -15.26 -4.63 17.41
C ALA A 63 -16.20 -5.25 16.38
N TYR A 64 -15.80 -5.32 15.10
CA TYR A 64 -16.58 -5.96 14.04
C TYR A 64 -16.89 -7.42 14.35
N LEU A 65 -15.90 -8.21 14.78
CA LEU A 65 -16.11 -9.62 15.13
C LEU A 65 -17.07 -9.78 16.32
N GLY A 66 -16.99 -8.87 17.31
CA GLY A 66 -17.88 -8.85 18.47
C GLY A 66 -19.35 -8.61 18.11
N THR A 67 -19.62 -7.74 17.14
CA THR A 67 -20.97 -7.52 16.60
C THR A 67 -21.46 -8.72 15.79
N ASN A 68 -20.55 -9.46 15.16
CA ASN A 68 -20.84 -10.56 14.24
C ASN A 68 -20.61 -11.96 14.84
N GLN A 69 -20.95 -12.14 16.12
CA GLN A 69 -21.06 -13.44 16.83
C GLN A 69 -19.80 -13.96 17.56
N LEU A 70 -18.66 -13.28 17.52
CA LEU A 70 -17.48 -13.70 18.28
C LEU A 70 -16.88 -12.56 19.11
N LEU A 71 -17.01 -12.64 20.43
CA LEU A 71 -16.29 -11.77 21.38
C LEU A 71 -14.81 -12.17 21.44
N ALA A 72 -14.07 -11.88 20.36
CA ALA A 72 -12.70 -12.30 20.19
C ALA A 72 -11.77 -11.72 21.27
N LYS A 73 -11.11 -12.59 22.03
CA LYS A 73 -10.08 -12.17 22.98
C LYS A 73 -8.73 -12.02 22.30
N ARG A 74 -8.41 -12.98 21.43
CA ARG A 74 -7.18 -13.01 20.63
C ARG A 74 -7.52 -12.75 19.18
N VAL A 75 -6.80 -11.82 18.56
CA VAL A 75 -6.94 -11.48 17.14
C VAL A 75 -5.54 -11.36 16.54
N ALA A 76 -5.24 -12.25 15.61
CA ALA A 76 -4.06 -12.17 14.74
C ALA A 76 -4.50 -11.64 13.38
N ILE A 77 -3.78 -10.63 12.88
CA ILE A 77 -4.07 -9.96 11.61
C ILE A 77 -2.80 -10.02 10.77
N GLU A 78 -2.96 -10.52 9.55
CA GLU A 78 -1.89 -10.64 8.57
C GLU A 78 -2.30 -9.85 7.33
N LEU A 79 -1.59 -8.76 7.02
CA LEU A 79 -1.89 -7.97 5.81
C LEU A 79 -1.48 -8.76 4.56
N LEU A 80 -2.41 -8.94 3.65
CA LEU A 80 -2.21 -9.65 2.38
C LEU A 80 -1.46 -8.79 1.35
N ARG A 81 -1.25 -7.51 1.66
CA ARG A 81 -0.50 -6.57 0.83
C ARG A 81 0.25 -5.56 1.69
N ARG A 82 1.44 -5.15 1.23
CA ARG A 82 2.20 -4.04 1.82
C ARG A 82 1.55 -2.70 1.44
N GLY A 83 0.64 -2.24 2.29
CA GLY A 83 0.01 -0.93 2.17
C GLY A 83 -1.38 -0.93 1.52
N PRO A 84 -2.06 0.22 1.59
CA PRO A 84 -3.42 0.35 1.10
C PRO A 84 -3.47 0.36 -0.43
N THR A 85 -4.63 -0.01 -0.96
CA THR A 85 -5.01 0.23 -2.35
C THR A 85 -6.04 1.34 -2.41
N GLN A 86 -5.87 2.25 -3.37
CA GLN A 86 -6.87 3.27 -3.65
C GLN A 86 -7.09 3.36 -5.15
N SER A 87 -8.36 3.25 -5.55
CA SER A 87 -8.81 3.50 -6.92
C SER A 87 -9.64 4.78 -6.90
N GLY A 88 -9.18 5.81 -7.63
CA GLY A 88 -9.87 7.11 -7.73
C GLY A 88 -9.95 7.86 -6.40
N VAL A 89 -11.12 8.42 -6.12
CA VAL A 89 -11.42 9.25 -4.92
C VAL A 89 -11.99 8.43 -3.75
N SER A 90 -11.93 7.09 -3.82
CA SER A 90 -12.43 6.24 -2.73
C SER A 90 -11.45 6.17 -1.56
N TYR A 91 -11.95 5.83 -0.37
CA TYR A 91 -11.10 5.59 0.79
C TYR A 91 -10.05 4.49 0.54
N PRO A 92 -8.85 4.60 1.16
CA PRO A 92 -7.82 3.56 1.12
C PRO A 92 -8.35 2.23 1.66
N LYS A 93 -8.00 1.13 0.98
CA LYS A 93 -8.42 -0.23 1.33
C LYS A 93 -7.25 -1.11 1.70
N TYR A 94 -7.39 -1.85 2.77
CA TYR A 94 -6.50 -2.92 3.20
C TYR A 94 -7.18 -4.26 3.02
N TYR A 95 -6.37 -5.29 2.84
CA TYR A 95 -6.81 -6.67 2.76
C TYR A 95 -6.00 -7.47 3.75
N ALA A 96 -6.67 -8.24 4.59
CA ALA A 96 -6.03 -9.00 5.64
C ALA A 96 -6.61 -10.41 5.73
N TRP A 97 -5.77 -11.36 6.13
CA TRP A 97 -6.23 -12.61 6.72
C TRP A 97 -6.32 -12.43 8.24
N VAL A 98 -7.46 -12.80 8.81
CA VAL A 98 -7.71 -12.68 10.25
C VAL A 98 -7.93 -14.06 10.83
N ARG A 99 -7.32 -14.29 12.00
CA ARG A 99 -7.59 -15.44 12.86
C ARG A 99 -7.96 -14.92 14.24
N ALA A 100 -9.13 -15.29 14.72
CA ALA A 100 -9.63 -14.85 16.01
C ALA A 100 -10.15 -16.03 16.84
N GLU A 101 -9.98 -15.91 18.15
CA GLU A 101 -10.39 -16.91 19.13
C GLU A 101 -11.03 -16.25 20.36
N ASP A 102 -12.14 -16.81 20.83
CA ASP A 102 -12.78 -16.42 22.09
C ASP A 102 -12.24 -17.20 23.31
N ASP A 103 -12.80 -16.96 24.49
CA ASP A 103 -12.39 -17.63 25.73
C ASP A 103 -12.81 -19.11 25.83
N THR A 104 -13.76 -19.53 24.99
CA THR A 104 -14.26 -20.91 24.94
C THR A 104 -13.52 -21.77 23.91
N GLY A 105 -12.60 -21.16 23.16
CA GLY A 105 -11.83 -21.82 22.10
C GLY A 105 -12.55 -21.83 20.75
N ASN A 106 -13.68 -21.13 20.59
CA ASN A 106 -14.28 -20.97 19.27
C ASN A 106 -13.36 -20.12 18.41
N ARG A 107 -13.13 -20.58 17.19
CA ARG A 107 -12.23 -19.93 16.24
C ARG A 107 -12.98 -19.49 15.01
N VAL A 108 -12.67 -18.28 14.55
CA VAL A 108 -13.03 -17.81 13.21
C VAL A 108 -11.77 -17.41 12.48
N GLU A 109 -11.73 -17.77 11.19
CA GLU A 109 -10.68 -17.37 10.28
C GLU A 109 -11.27 -16.97 8.94
N GLY A 110 -10.64 -16.03 8.25
CA GLY A 110 -11.09 -15.61 6.93
C GLY A 110 -10.38 -14.37 6.40
N ALA A 111 -10.70 -14.04 5.16
CA ALA A 111 -10.23 -12.81 4.51
C ALA A 111 -11.14 -11.64 4.86
N MET A 112 -10.55 -10.46 5.05
CA MET A 112 -11.25 -9.20 5.30
C MET A 112 -10.85 -8.13 4.29
N ARG A 113 -11.84 -7.39 3.80
CA ARG A 113 -11.64 -6.11 3.13
C ARG A 113 -11.93 -5.00 4.14
N ILE A 114 -10.96 -4.10 4.32
CA ILE A 114 -10.95 -3.11 5.39
C ILE A 114 -10.74 -1.73 4.77
N VAL A 115 -11.51 -0.74 5.18
CA VAL A 115 -11.44 0.64 4.69
C VAL A 115 -10.84 1.52 5.78
N ALA A 116 -9.85 2.35 5.44
CA ALA A 116 -9.31 3.36 6.34
C ALA A 116 -10.09 4.68 6.17
N ILE A 117 -10.63 5.21 7.26
CA ILE A 117 -11.49 6.39 7.25
C ILE A 117 -10.82 7.49 8.08
N GLU A 118 -10.44 8.58 7.43
CA GLU A 118 -9.96 9.83 8.04
C GLU A 118 -8.76 9.65 8.99
N GLY A 119 -8.02 8.55 8.87
CA GLY A 119 -6.87 8.25 9.73
C GLY A 119 -7.21 7.89 11.18
N THR A 120 -8.49 7.78 11.54
CA THR A 120 -8.92 7.58 12.94
C THR A 120 -9.55 6.22 13.20
N ARG A 121 -10.07 5.56 12.15
CA ARG A 121 -10.71 4.26 12.26
C ARG A 121 -10.60 3.44 10.99
N PHE A 122 -10.80 2.14 11.18
CA PHE A 122 -10.99 1.18 10.12
C PHE A 122 -12.41 0.64 10.15
N GLU A 123 -12.96 0.38 8.96
CA GLU A 123 -14.26 -0.26 8.80
C GLU A 123 -14.09 -1.55 8.00
N VAL A 124 -14.60 -2.66 8.54
CA VAL A 124 -14.63 -3.93 7.81
C VAL A 124 -15.81 -3.88 6.86
N SER A 125 -15.54 -3.76 5.57
CA SER A 125 -16.59 -3.73 4.55
C SER A 125 -17.06 -5.13 4.18
N ASP A 126 -16.16 -6.12 4.23
CA ASP A 126 -16.45 -7.50 3.85
C ASP A 126 -15.62 -8.46 4.68
N PHE A 127 -16.23 -9.57 5.08
CA PHE A 127 -15.56 -10.70 5.72
C PHE A 127 -15.99 -11.99 5.01
N THR A 128 -15.01 -12.75 4.51
CA THR A 128 -15.21 -14.03 3.85
C THR A 128 -14.60 -15.13 4.72
N PRO A 129 -15.41 -15.92 5.45
CA PRO A 129 -14.92 -17.00 6.29
C PRO A 129 -14.14 -18.04 5.48
N ALA A 130 -13.11 -18.65 6.07
CA ALA A 130 -12.31 -19.67 5.38
C ALA A 130 -13.16 -20.87 4.92
N ALA A 131 -14.23 -21.21 5.65
CA ALA A 131 -15.19 -22.21 5.22
C ALA A 131 -15.85 -21.85 3.88
N MET A 132 -16.21 -20.59 3.68
CA MET A 132 -16.77 -20.09 2.42
C MET A 132 -15.71 -20.10 1.31
N VAL A 133 -14.46 -19.71 1.61
CA VAL A 133 -13.36 -19.78 0.65
C VAL A 133 -13.15 -21.22 0.13
N ARG A 134 -13.29 -22.21 1.02
CA ARG A 134 -13.19 -23.63 0.67
C ARG A 134 -14.36 -24.13 -0.15
N SER A 135 -15.58 -23.72 0.18
CA SER A 135 -16.79 -24.21 -0.49
C SER A 135 -17.06 -23.52 -1.83
N ASP A 136 -16.74 -22.23 -1.94
CA ASP A 136 -16.97 -21.41 -3.14
C ASP A 136 -15.83 -20.40 -3.33
N PRO A 137 -14.68 -20.84 -3.85
CA PRO A 137 -13.54 -19.95 -4.11
C PRO A 137 -13.82 -18.94 -5.23
N ALA A 138 -14.79 -19.19 -6.11
CA ALA A 138 -15.10 -18.30 -7.24
C ALA A 138 -15.72 -16.98 -6.75
N SER A 139 -16.48 -17.01 -5.66
CA SER A 139 -17.06 -15.81 -5.01
C SER A 139 -16.03 -14.72 -4.70
N LEU A 140 -14.77 -15.09 -4.44
CA LEU A 140 -13.69 -14.16 -4.09
C LEU A 140 -13.45 -13.08 -5.14
N ALA A 141 -13.66 -13.40 -6.43
CA ALA A 141 -13.41 -12.48 -7.53
C ALA A 141 -14.33 -11.24 -7.52
N SER A 142 -15.45 -11.31 -6.81
CA SER A 142 -16.39 -10.18 -6.67
C SER A 142 -15.98 -9.17 -5.58
N ILE A 143 -15.18 -9.61 -4.60
CA ILE A 143 -14.83 -8.84 -3.39
C ILE A 143 -13.36 -8.39 -3.43
N TYR A 144 -12.48 -9.28 -3.86
CA TYR A 144 -11.03 -9.15 -3.75
C TYR A 144 -10.37 -8.93 -5.12
N PRO A 145 -9.30 -8.10 -5.17
CA PRO A 145 -8.45 -8.01 -6.35
C PRO A 145 -7.89 -9.38 -6.74
N ALA A 146 -7.83 -9.67 -8.04
CA ALA A 146 -7.36 -10.95 -8.58
C ALA A 146 -5.98 -11.36 -8.03
N LEU A 147 -5.07 -10.40 -7.81
CA LEU A 147 -3.73 -10.64 -7.28
C LEU A 147 -3.71 -11.20 -5.85
N LEU A 148 -4.77 -11.02 -5.07
CA LEU A 148 -4.84 -11.50 -3.67
C LEU A 148 -5.54 -12.85 -3.56
N ILE A 149 -6.28 -13.27 -4.59
CA ILE A 149 -7.05 -14.52 -4.57
C ILE A 149 -6.16 -15.74 -4.29
N PRO A 150 -4.97 -15.90 -4.92
CA PRO A 150 -4.09 -17.03 -4.61
C PRO A 150 -3.64 -17.07 -3.14
N ALA A 151 -3.29 -15.92 -2.55
CA ALA A 151 -2.89 -15.84 -1.14
C ALA A 151 -4.04 -16.17 -0.19
N ILE A 152 -5.26 -15.69 -0.49
CA ILE A 152 -6.47 -16.00 0.28
C ILE A 152 -6.76 -17.51 0.24
N ARG A 153 -6.68 -18.13 -0.95
CA ARG A 153 -6.89 -19.57 -1.14
C ARG A 153 -5.83 -20.39 -0.39
N GLN A 154 -4.56 -19.97 -0.47
CA GLN A 154 -3.46 -20.59 0.28
C GLN A 154 -3.71 -20.56 1.79
N HIS A 155 -4.12 -19.42 2.35
CA HIS A 155 -4.45 -19.34 3.78
C HIS A 155 -5.64 -20.22 4.17
N ALA A 156 -6.62 -20.37 3.28
CA ALA A 156 -7.75 -21.28 3.47
C ALA A 156 -7.37 -22.76 3.30
N GLY A 157 -6.17 -23.07 2.79
CA GLY A 157 -5.74 -24.44 2.51
C GLY A 157 -6.35 -25.02 1.23
N VAL A 158 -6.58 -24.19 0.22
CA VAL A 158 -7.13 -24.56 -1.08
C VAL A 158 -6.14 -24.12 -2.17
N GLU A 159 -5.72 -25.02 -3.06
CA GLU A 159 -4.80 -24.73 -4.19
C GLU A 159 -5.56 -24.44 -5.49
#